data_AF-A0A352FDT3-F1
#
_entry.id   AF-A0A352FDT3-F1
#
_cell.length_a   1.000
_cell.length_b   1.000
_cell.length_c   1.000
_cell.angle_alpha   90.00
_cell.angle_beta   90.00
_cell.angle_gamma   90.00
#
_symmetry.space_group_name_H-M   'P 1'
#
loop_
_entity.id
_entity.type
_entity.pdbx_description
1 polymer ?
#
loop_
_entity_poly.entity_id
_entity_poly.type
_entity_poly.pdbx_seq_one_letter_code
_entity_poly.pdbx_strand_id
1 'polypeptide(L)'
;AAMLQSADILMKKYPGEFSEEDLTGHIDDLLIRFRNKALGDTVFRVGCDLMRKLGPEDRLAGAIKAAINYNLPYEKILDALICGFHFRATDENGELYPGDVEFSKHFDMGTDHLLKEICRFDEHRERQVFEEVRQLKRVRQGAIG
;
A
#
# COMPACT_ATOMS: atom_id res chain seq x y z
N ALA A 1 -3.74 -11.94 -2.61
CA ALA A 1 -4.51 -11.04 -3.49
C ALA A 1 -3.68 -9.83 -3.94
N ALA A 2 -3.25 -8.92 -3.05
CA ALA A 2 -2.43 -7.76 -3.46
C ALA A 2 -1.12 -8.16 -4.18
N MET A 3 -0.40 -9.17 -3.67
CA MET A 3 0.82 -9.67 -4.32
C MET A 3 0.57 -10.28 -5.70
N LEU A 4 -0.62 -10.85 -5.95
CA LEU A 4 -0.97 -11.39 -7.27
C LEU A 4 -1.19 -10.25 -8.28
N GLN A 5 -1.88 -9.17 -7.87
CA GLN A 5 -1.97 -7.96 -8.71
C GLN A 5 -0.58 -7.36 -8.99
N SER A 6 0.33 -7.37 -8.00
CA SER A 6 1.72 -6.97 -8.24
C SER A 6 2.46 -7.89 -9.22
N ALA A 7 2.20 -9.19 -9.20
CA ALA A 7 2.77 -10.14 -10.16
C ALA A 7 2.30 -9.85 -11.60
N ASP A 8 1.01 -9.60 -11.80
CA ASP A 8 0.45 -9.23 -13.10
C ASP A 8 1.12 -7.95 -13.66
N ILE A 9 1.34 -6.97 -12.79
CA ILE A 9 2.03 -5.72 -13.13
C ILE A 9 3.48 -6.00 -13.54
N LEU A 10 4.21 -6.86 -12.81
CA LEU A 10 5.59 -7.20 -13.13
C LEU A 10 5.71 -7.93 -14.47
N MET A 11 4.86 -8.92 -14.74
CA MET A 11 4.85 -9.64 -16.02
C MET A 11 4.56 -8.69 -17.19
N LYS A 12 3.67 -7.71 -17.00
CA LYS A 12 3.35 -6.73 -18.03
C LYS A 12 4.46 -5.70 -18.23
N LYS A 13 5.12 -5.29 -17.15
CA LYS A 13 6.21 -4.31 -17.16
C LYS A 13 7.50 -4.87 -17.75
N TYR A 14 7.75 -6.16 -17.56
CA TYR A 14 8.97 -6.85 -18.02
C TYR A 14 8.61 -8.12 -18.83
N PRO A 15 8.14 -7.97 -20.08
CA PRO A 15 7.69 -9.10 -20.89
C PRO A 15 8.82 -10.11 -21.12
N GLY A 16 8.57 -11.38 -20.80
CA GLY A 16 9.52 -12.48 -21.00
C GLY A 16 10.55 -12.67 -19.89
N GLU A 17 10.64 -11.74 -18.92
CA GLU A 17 11.54 -11.87 -17.76
C GLU A 17 10.94 -12.73 -16.64
N PHE A 18 9.61 -12.73 -16.53
CA PHE A 18 8.89 -13.45 -15.48
C PHE A 18 7.77 -14.30 -16.08
N SER A 19 7.57 -15.49 -15.51
CA SER A 19 6.39 -16.31 -15.75
C SER A 19 5.41 -16.24 -14.56
N GLU A 20 4.16 -16.61 -14.80
CA GLU A 20 3.14 -16.71 -13.75
C GLU A 20 3.55 -17.74 -12.69
N GLU A 21 4.13 -18.88 -13.10
CA GLU A 21 4.60 -19.93 -12.20
C GLU A 21 5.74 -19.45 -11.31
N ASP A 22 6.73 -18.74 -11.86
CA ASP A 22 7.85 -18.20 -11.08
C ASP A 22 7.38 -17.20 -10.02
N LEU A 23 6.49 -16.29 -10.39
CA LEU A 23 6.00 -15.25 -9.48
C LEU A 23 5.05 -15.80 -8.43
N THR A 24 4.15 -16.73 -8.80
CA THR A 24 3.25 -17.37 -7.83
C THR A 24 4.02 -18.25 -6.85
N GLY A 25 4.99 -19.03 -7.33
CA GLY A 25 5.90 -19.79 -6.47
C GLY A 25 6.73 -18.89 -5.54
N HIS A 26 7.20 -17.74 -6.03
CA HIS A 26 7.90 -16.76 -5.20
C HIS A 26 6.99 -16.14 -4.13
N ILE A 27 5.73 -15.85 -4.46
CA ILE A 27 4.74 -15.35 -3.51
C ILE A 27 4.50 -16.38 -2.39
N ASP A 28 4.38 -17.66 -2.72
CA ASP A 28 4.19 -18.72 -1.74
C ASP A 28 5.40 -18.87 -0.80
N ASP A 29 6.64 -18.77 -1.33
CA ASP A 29 7.86 -18.74 -0.50
C ASP A 29 7.86 -17.53 0.46
N LEU A 30 7.52 -16.33 -0.02
CA LEU A 30 7.43 -15.14 0.81
C LEU A 30 6.39 -15.30 1.94
N LEU A 31 5.22 -15.87 1.63
CA LEU A 31 4.19 -16.15 2.63
C LEU A 31 4.66 -17.16 3.69
N ILE A 32 5.45 -18.17 3.31
CA ILE A 32 6.09 -19.07 4.26
C ILE A 32 7.05 -18.30 5.16
N ARG A 33 7.91 -17.45 4.57
CA ARG A 33 8.93 -16.68 5.31
C ARG A 33 8.33 -15.65 6.27
N PHE A 34 7.23 -15.00 5.91
CA PHE A 34 6.54 -14.07 6.81
C PHE A 34 5.99 -14.75 8.08
N ARG A 35 5.78 -16.08 8.06
CA ARG A 35 5.36 -16.85 9.23
C ARG A 35 6.52 -17.24 10.15
N ASN A 36 7.77 -17.00 9.75
CA ASN A 36 8.92 -17.40 10.53
C ASN A 36 9.11 -16.48 11.76
N LYS A 37 8.61 -16.94 12.92
CA LYS A 37 8.72 -16.24 14.20
C LYS A 37 10.17 -16.00 14.64
N ALA A 38 11.13 -16.80 14.17
CA ALA A 38 12.53 -16.65 14.53
C ALA A 38 13.18 -15.37 13.96
N LEU A 39 12.55 -14.72 12.96
CA LEU A 39 13.03 -13.45 12.42
C LEU A 39 12.85 -12.28 13.41
N GLY A 40 11.95 -12.40 14.41
CA GLY A 40 11.74 -11.35 15.41
C GLY A 40 11.12 -10.06 14.86
N ASP A 41 10.54 -10.13 13.66
CA ASP A 41 9.97 -8.99 12.96
C ASP A 41 8.68 -8.50 13.64
N THR A 42 8.76 -7.36 14.32
CA THR A 42 7.57 -6.72 14.92
C THR A 42 6.76 -5.96 13.87
N VAL A 43 5.44 -5.87 14.09
CA VAL A 43 4.53 -5.06 13.26
C VAL A 43 4.98 -3.60 13.22
N PHE A 44 5.45 -3.06 14.36
CA PHE A 44 6.05 -1.72 14.45
C PHE A 44 7.18 -1.54 13.44
N ARG A 45 8.23 -2.36 13.53
CA ARG A 45 9.42 -2.23 12.69
C ARG A 45 9.12 -2.43 11.21
N VAL A 46 8.25 -3.38 10.87
CA VAL A 46 7.90 -3.67 9.47
C VAL A 46 6.95 -2.61 8.90
N GLY A 47 6.12 -1.96 9.71
CA GLY A 47 5.07 -1.05 9.25
C GLY A 47 5.39 0.44 9.37
N CYS A 48 6.30 0.86 10.26
CA CYS A 48 6.62 2.27 10.49
C CYS A 48 7.29 2.97 9.29
N ASP A 49 7.65 4.25 9.39
CA ASP A 49 8.32 5.01 8.32
C ASP A 49 7.37 5.26 7.12
N LEU A 50 6.16 5.72 7.47
CA LEU A 50 5.00 5.83 6.58
C LEU A 50 5.21 6.85 5.47
N MET A 51 5.90 7.96 5.74
CA MET A 51 6.22 8.99 4.74
C MET A 51 6.99 8.39 3.56
N ARG A 52 7.91 7.46 3.81
CA ARG A 52 8.65 6.74 2.76
C ARG A 52 7.82 5.60 2.17
N LYS A 53 7.30 4.69 3.01
CA LYS A 53 6.66 3.44 2.56
C LYS A 53 5.37 3.64 1.77
N LEU A 54 4.68 4.75 1.99
CA LEU A 54 3.47 5.12 1.27
C LEU A 54 3.74 6.16 0.16
N GLY A 55 5.00 6.54 -0.02
CA GLY A 55 5.46 7.46 -1.07
C GLY A 55 5.40 6.84 -2.48
N PRO A 56 5.48 7.68 -3.53
CA PRO A 56 5.26 7.29 -4.92
C PRO A 56 6.24 6.26 -5.47
N GLU A 57 7.46 6.22 -4.95
CA GLU A 57 8.54 5.33 -5.42
C GLU A 57 8.63 4.02 -4.62
N ASP A 58 7.74 3.83 -3.64
CA ASP A 58 7.73 2.65 -2.78
C ASP A 58 6.56 1.70 -3.15
N ARG A 59 6.50 0.56 -2.46
CA ARG A 59 5.72 -0.66 -2.79
C ARG A 59 4.29 -0.43 -3.28
N LEU A 60 3.54 0.44 -2.62
CA LEU A 60 2.08 0.51 -2.78
C LEU A 60 1.68 1.56 -3.81
N ALA A 61 2.03 2.83 -3.58
CA ALA A 61 1.69 3.90 -4.52
C ALA A 61 2.36 3.69 -5.88
N GLY A 62 3.62 3.27 -5.90
CA GLY A 62 4.34 2.97 -7.14
C GLY A 62 3.71 1.82 -7.94
N ALA A 63 3.23 0.77 -7.25
CA ALA A 63 2.54 -0.33 -7.91
C ALA A 63 1.17 0.09 -8.48
N ILE A 64 0.40 0.90 -7.75
CA ILE A 64 -0.87 1.45 -8.27
C ILE A 64 -0.62 2.29 -9.53
N LYS A 65 0.38 3.18 -9.51
CA LYS A 65 0.75 3.96 -10.71
C LYS A 65 1.14 3.09 -11.89
N ALA A 66 1.93 2.03 -11.64
CA ALA A 66 2.28 1.07 -12.68
C ALA A 66 1.04 0.34 -13.23
N ALA A 67 0.13 -0.10 -12.36
CA ALA A 67 -1.11 -0.75 -12.76
C ALA A 67 -1.96 0.14 -13.67
N ILE A 68 -2.11 1.42 -13.30
CA ILE A 68 -2.82 2.42 -14.10
C ILE A 68 -2.19 2.56 -15.49
N ASN A 69 -0.86 2.70 -15.55
CA ASN A 69 -0.14 2.83 -16.83
C ASN A 69 -0.33 1.62 -17.76
N TYR A 70 -0.51 0.43 -17.20
CA TYR A 70 -0.71 -0.81 -17.94
C TYR A 70 -2.18 -1.24 -18.07
N ASN A 71 -3.12 -0.44 -17.57
CA ASN A 71 -4.55 -0.75 -17.51
C ASN A 71 -4.83 -2.10 -16.84
N LEU A 72 -4.23 -2.32 -15.66
CA LEU A 72 -4.38 -3.52 -14.83
C LEU A 72 -5.12 -3.23 -13.52
N PRO A 73 -5.81 -4.23 -12.94
CA PRO A 73 -6.47 -4.09 -11.64
C PRO A 73 -5.49 -3.80 -10.50
N TYR A 74 -5.89 -2.96 -9.54
CA TYR A 74 -5.04 -2.58 -8.39
C TYR A 74 -5.79 -2.45 -7.06
N GLU A 75 -7.06 -2.84 -7.00
CA GLU A 75 -7.97 -2.59 -5.88
C GLU A 75 -7.46 -3.18 -4.57
N LYS A 76 -6.77 -4.34 -4.62
CA LYS A 76 -6.20 -4.97 -3.43
C LYS A 76 -4.91 -4.31 -2.96
N ILE A 77 -4.17 -3.69 -3.88
CA ILE A 77 -3.04 -2.84 -3.55
C ILE A 77 -3.54 -1.52 -2.94
N LEU A 78 -4.62 -0.94 -3.49
CA LEU A 78 -5.27 0.24 -2.94
C LEU A 78 -5.84 -0.01 -1.53
N ASP A 79 -6.49 -1.15 -1.30
CA ASP A 79 -6.94 -1.56 0.03
C ASP A 79 -5.77 -1.58 1.04
N ALA A 80 -4.61 -2.12 0.64
CA ALA A 80 -3.42 -2.15 1.48
C ALA A 80 -2.85 -0.75 1.74
N LEU A 81 -2.84 0.14 0.73
CA LEU A 81 -2.42 1.53 0.88
C LEU A 81 -3.29 2.27 1.91
N ILE A 82 -4.62 2.11 1.80
CA ILE A 82 -5.57 2.73 2.73
C ILE A 82 -5.35 2.19 4.15
N CYS A 83 -5.17 0.87 4.33
CA CYS A 83 -4.83 0.30 5.63
C CYS A 83 -3.54 0.89 6.19
N GLY A 84 -2.53 1.14 5.34
CA GLY A 84 -1.29 1.81 5.69
C GLY A 84 -1.50 3.22 6.29
N PHE A 85 -2.46 4.00 5.79
CA PHE A 85 -2.79 5.32 6.35
C PHE A 85 -3.20 5.25 7.83
N HIS A 86 -3.79 4.13 8.25
CA HIS A 86 -4.26 3.91 9.62
C HIS A 86 -3.23 3.21 10.52
N PHE A 87 -2.00 2.98 10.04
CA PHE A 87 -0.97 2.34 10.84
C PHE A 87 -0.56 3.19 12.05
N ARG A 88 -0.65 2.63 13.27
CA ARG A 88 -0.37 3.31 14.54
C ARG A 88 0.32 2.38 15.58
N ALA A 89 1.00 1.33 15.12
CA ALA A 89 1.75 0.50 16.05
C ALA A 89 2.90 1.31 16.67
N THR A 90 3.26 0.99 17.91
CA THR A 90 4.33 1.61 18.69
C THR A 90 5.46 0.62 18.95
N ASP A 91 6.64 1.11 19.31
CA ASP A 91 7.77 0.30 19.76
C ASP A 91 7.52 -0.33 21.15
N GLU A 92 8.54 -0.99 21.71
CA GLU A 92 8.50 -1.58 23.05
C GLU A 92 8.27 -0.57 24.20
N ASN A 93 8.54 0.72 23.97
CA ASN A 93 8.33 1.79 24.94
C ASN A 93 6.96 2.47 24.80
N GLY A 94 6.17 2.06 23.80
CA GLY A 94 4.89 2.70 23.50
C GLY A 94 5.02 3.97 22.66
N GLU A 95 6.17 4.18 22.00
CA GLU A 95 6.43 5.35 21.18
C GLU A 95 6.18 5.07 19.69
N LEU A 96 5.66 6.07 18.99
CA LEU A 96 5.59 6.05 17.53
C LEU A 96 6.98 6.28 16.94
N TYR A 97 7.21 5.73 15.74
CA TYR A 97 8.40 6.09 14.98
C TYR A 97 8.41 7.60 14.72
N PRO A 98 9.55 8.31 14.89
CA PRO A 98 9.57 9.78 14.78
C PRO A 98 9.00 10.33 13.48
N GLY A 99 9.23 9.66 12.35
CA GLY A 99 8.65 10.04 11.05
C GLY A 99 7.12 9.87 10.97
N ASP A 100 6.55 8.96 11.76
CA ASP A 100 5.11 8.66 11.77
C ASP A 100 4.32 9.66 12.65
N VAL A 101 5.00 10.33 13.58
CA VAL A 101 4.45 11.49 14.29
C VAL A 101 4.15 12.61 13.31
N GLU A 102 5.05 12.88 12.36
CA GLU A 102 4.80 13.86 11.30
C GLU A 102 3.71 13.39 10.34
N PHE A 103 3.74 12.12 9.94
CA PHE A 103 2.69 11.54 9.09
C PHE A 103 1.29 11.72 9.70
N SER A 104 1.15 11.63 11.02
CA SER A 104 -0.14 11.81 11.70
C SER A 104 -0.74 13.21 11.47
N LYS A 105 0.08 14.26 11.35
CA LYS A 105 -0.38 15.61 11.02
C LYS A 105 -0.98 15.68 9.61
N HIS A 106 -0.39 14.96 8.65
CA HIS A 106 -0.95 14.84 7.30
C HIS A 106 -2.23 14.01 7.29
N PHE A 107 -2.30 12.97 8.13
CA PHE A 107 -3.49 12.13 8.23
C PHE A 107 -4.72 12.94 8.67
N ASP A 108 -4.56 13.88 9.60
CA ASP A 108 -5.65 14.73 10.08
C ASP A 108 -6.21 15.69 9.01
N MET A 109 -5.43 15.97 7.95
CA MET A 109 -5.88 16.76 6.79
C MET A 109 -6.75 15.94 5.81
N GLY A 110 -6.88 14.63 6.04
CA GLY A 110 -7.76 13.74 5.30
C GLY A 110 -7.08 12.95 4.18
N THR A 111 -7.80 11.97 3.64
CA THR A 111 -7.20 10.99 2.71
C THR A 111 -6.86 11.56 1.35
N ASP A 112 -7.62 12.53 0.84
CA ASP A 112 -7.29 13.19 -0.42
C ASP A 112 -5.95 13.94 -0.30
N HIS A 113 -5.70 14.56 0.85
CA HIS A 113 -4.40 15.16 1.18
C HIS A 113 -3.29 14.12 1.22
N LEU A 114 -3.51 12.95 1.84
CA LEU A 114 -2.52 11.86 1.85
C LEU A 114 -2.20 11.35 0.43
N LEU A 115 -3.22 11.12 -0.40
CA LEU A 115 -3.05 10.66 -1.77
C LEU A 115 -2.21 11.66 -2.58
N LYS A 116 -2.46 12.96 -2.40
CA LYS A 116 -1.78 14.02 -3.14
C LYS A 116 -0.38 14.32 -2.60
N GLU A 117 -0.23 14.53 -1.30
CA GLU A 117 1.01 15.04 -0.71
C GLU A 117 1.99 13.94 -0.32
N ILE A 118 1.50 12.77 0.09
CA ILE A 118 2.36 11.65 0.49
C ILE A 118 2.54 10.69 -0.68
N CYS A 119 1.45 10.17 -1.24
CA CYS A 119 1.52 9.20 -2.33
C CYS A 119 1.83 9.84 -3.70
N ARG A 120 1.76 11.17 -3.79
CA ARG A 120 2.01 11.97 -5.01
C ARG A 120 1.17 11.53 -6.20
N PHE A 121 -0.10 11.18 -5.97
CA PHE A 121 -1.07 11.05 -7.07
C PHE A 121 -1.53 12.43 -7.54
N ASP A 122 -1.61 12.60 -8.84
CA ASP A 122 -2.18 13.76 -9.52
C ASP A 122 -3.69 13.58 -9.65
N GLU A 123 -4.46 14.49 -9.05
CA GLU A 123 -5.94 14.38 -9.00
C GLU A 123 -6.60 14.44 -10.38
N HIS A 124 -5.94 15.02 -11.39
CA HIS A 124 -6.46 15.07 -12.75
C HIS A 124 -6.12 13.80 -13.54
N ARG A 125 -4.87 13.35 -13.49
CA ARG A 125 -4.40 12.19 -14.26
C ARG A 125 -4.80 10.86 -13.64
N GLU A 126 -4.81 10.78 -12.31
CA GLU A 126 -5.09 9.58 -11.52
C GLU A 126 -6.42 9.72 -10.76
N ARG A 127 -7.38 10.49 -11.33
CA ARG A 127 -8.71 10.78 -10.76
C ARG A 127 -9.43 9.55 -10.20
N GLN A 128 -9.35 8.43 -10.92
CA GLN A 128 -9.98 7.16 -10.53
C GLN A 128 -9.55 6.67 -9.13
N VAL A 129 -8.29 6.89 -8.73
CA VAL A 129 -7.81 6.53 -7.39
C VAL A 129 -8.54 7.33 -6.31
N PHE A 130 -8.71 8.64 -6.52
CA PHE A 130 -9.42 9.50 -5.58
C PHE A 130 -10.90 9.12 -5.49
N GLU A 131 -11.54 8.84 -6.63
CA GLU A 131 -12.95 8.44 -6.67
C GLU A 131 -13.18 7.10 -5.95
N GLU A 132 -12.37 6.09 -6.22
CA GLU A 132 -12.45 4.78 -5.57
C GLU A 132 -12.28 4.89 -4.05
N VAL A 133 -11.30 5.66 -3.57
CA VAL A 133 -11.08 5.88 -2.14
C VAL A 133 -12.28 6.58 -1.49
N ARG A 134 -12.83 7.61 -2.14
CA ARG A 134 -14.03 8.31 -1.66
C ARG A 134 -15.24 7.37 -1.59
N GLN A 135 -15.41 6.47 -2.56
CA GLN A 135 -16.49 5.47 -2.54
C GLN A 135 -16.30 4.43 -1.43
N LEU A 136 -15.08 3.91 -1.25
CA LEU A 136 -14.77 2.94 -0.17
C LEU A 136 -15.13 3.51 1.21
N LYS A 137 -14.85 4.80 1.45
CA LYS A 137 -15.24 5.48 2.69
C LYS A 137 -16.74 5.52 2.91
N ARG A 138 -17.52 5.82 1.86
CA ARG A 138 -18.99 5.89 1.95
C ARG A 138 -19.60 4.52 2.27
N VAL A 139 -19.11 3.45 1.64
CA VAL A 139 -19.56 2.09 1.92
C VAL A 139 -19.25 1.70 3.37
N ARG A 140 -18.04 2.01 3.87
CA ARG A 140 -17.63 1.71 5.25
C ARG A 140 -18.39 2.53 6.29
N GLN A 141 -18.80 3.77 5.97
CA GLN A 141 -19.62 4.60 6.87
C GLN A 141 -21.10 4.19 6.85
N GLY A 142 -21.64 3.78 5.70
CA GLY A 142 -23.02 3.30 5.56
C GLY A 142 -23.28 1.91 6.14
N ALA A 143 -22.23 1.09 6.36
CA ALA A 143 -22.34 -0.23 6.98
C ALA A 143 -22.43 -0.19 8.53
N ILE A 144 -22.41 1.01 9.13
CA ILE A 144 -22.54 1.25 10.58
C ILE A 144 -23.88 1.95 10.89
N GLY A 145 -24.80 2.00 9.92
CA GLY A 145 -26.15 2.57 10.05
C GLY A 145 -27.23 1.51 10.22
#